data_AF-A0A926DGY4-F1
#
_entry.id   AF-A0A926DGY4-F1
#
_cell.length_a   1.000
_cell.length_b   1.000
_cell.length_c   1.000
_cell.angle_alpha   90.00
_cell.angle_beta   90.00
_cell.angle_gamma   90.00
#
_symmetry.space_group_name_H-M   'P 1'
#
loop_
_entity.id
_entity.type
_entity.pdbx_description
1 polymer ?
#
loop_
_entity_poly.entity_id
_entity_poly.type
_entity_poly.pdbx_seq_one_letter_code
_entity_poly.pdbx_strand_id
1 'polypeptide(L)'
;MNIRSELQALRAEIIQNIDAAFDRFLCRLEEQEPELAEVPSPGPQEEIPYESIFKLSSNPAIFKGTKPTGVCFADGRRINAGTWKMVYKAILEDCNKDVEKHVELMNLRGKILGKTRVLLSQDGASMTSPIQLDRNLFVESHYDTEMLLRILMTRILDPVRYDYSQITVAIRNDR
;
A
#
# COMPACT_ATOMS: atom_id res chain seq x y z
N MET A 1 -8.52 59.48 2.91
CA MET A 1 -8.01 58.11 2.71
C MET A 1 -8.95 57.15 3.41
N ASN A 2 -9.48 56.16 2.71
CA ASN A 2 -10.50 55.25 3.24
C ASN A 2 -9.81 53.94 3.65
N ILE A 3 -9.53 53.79 4.94
CA ILE A 3 -8.81 52.64 5.54
C ILE A 3 -9.45 51.31 5.13
N ARG A 4 -10.78 51.26 4.93
CA ARG A 4 -11.47 50.07 4.44
C ARG A 4 -11.05 49.69 3.02
N SER A 5 -10.89 50.68 2.14
CA SER A 5 -10.46 50.46 0.75
C SER A 5 -9.01 49.99 0.68
N GLU A 6 -8.14 50.53 1.55
CA GLU A 6 -6.74 50.11 1.67
C GLU A 6 -6.63 48.67 2.19
N LEU A 7 -7.43 48.30 3.20
CA LEU A 7 -7.48 46.93 3.71
C LEU A 7 -8.00 45.93 2.66
N GLN A 8 -8.98 46.33 1.85
CA GLN A 8 -9.49 45.51 0.75
C GLN A 8 -8.45 45.31 -0.35
N ALA A 9 -7.69 46.36 -0.68
CA ALA A 9 -6.59 46.28 -1.65
C ALA A 9 -5.49 45.33 -1.16
N LEU A 10 -5.07 45.46 0.10
CA LEU A 10 -4.06 44.58 0.71
C LEU A 10 -4.52 43.12 0.75
N ARG A 11 -5.81 42.88 1.08
CA ARG A 11 -6.36 41.51 1.05
C ARG A 11 -6.30 40.90 -0.34
N ALA A 12 -6.64 41.68 -1.38
CA ALA A 12 -6.59 41.20 -2.76
C ALA A 12 -5.15 40.86 -3.19
N GLU A 13 -4.19 41.69 -2.79
CA GLU A 13 -2.76 41.48 -3.06
C GLU A 13 -2.23 40.20 -2.40
N ILE A 14 -2.58 39.96 -1.13
CA ILE A 14 -2.17 38.73 -0.43
C ILE A 14 -2.73 37.48 -1.13
N ILE A 15 -4.01 37.50 -1.52
CA ILE A 15 -4.64 36.38 -2.21
C ILE A 15 -3.93 36.12 -3.54
N GLN A 16 -3.70 37.16 -4.35
CA GLN A 16 -2.99 37.01 -5.62
C GLN A 16 -1.56 36.47 -5.44
N ASN A 17 -0.86 36.89 -4.39
CA ASN A 17 0.48 36.40 -4.12
C ASN A 17 0.48 34.93 -3.69
N ILE A 18 -0.51 34.52 -2.89
CA ILE A 18 -0.71 33.13 -2.49
C ILE A 18 -1.03 32.26 -3.71
N ASP A 19 -1.97 32.68 -4.54
CA ASP A 19 -2.36 31.96 -5.76
C ASP A 19 -1.16 31.79 -6.70
N ALA A 20 -0.43 32.88 -6.95
CA ALA A 20 0.78 32.83 -7.77
C ALA A 20 1.89 31.96 -7.16
N ALA A 21 1.97 31.83 -5.83
CA ALA A 21 2.92 30.93 -5.17
C ALA A 21 2.53 29.46 -5.33
N PHE A 22 1.23 29.15 -5.27
CA PHE A 22 0.72 27.81 -5.58
C PHE A 22 0.95 27.44 -7.03
N ASP A 23 0.68 28.34 -7.98
CA ASP A 23 0.92 28.09 -9.41
C ASP A 23 2.39 27.80 -9.69
N ARG A 24 3.31 28.60 -9.13
CA ARG A 24 4.77 28.33 -9.24
C ARG A 24 5.20 27.02 -8.60
N PHE A 25 4.46 26.52 -7.61
CA PHE A 25 4.73 25.22 -7.00
C PHE A 25 4.21 24.10 -7.90
N LEU A 26 3.01 24.24 -8.45
CA LEU A 26 2.41 23.30 -9.40
C LEU A 26 3.29 23.14 -10.65
N CYS A 27 3.72 24.24 -11.28
CA CYS A 27 4.61 24.17 -12.45
C CYS A 27 5.93 23.45 -12.12
N ARG A 28 6.50 23.65 -10.92
CA ARG A 28 7.73 22.92 -10.52
C ARG A 28 7.51 21.44 -10.30
N LEU A 29 6.31 21.02 -9.90
CA LEU A 29 5.97 19.60 -9.79
C LEU A 29 5.82 18.99 -11.19
N GLU A 30 5.19 19.70 -12.11
CA GLU A 30 5.05 19.29 -13.52
C GLU A 30 6.42 19.20 -14.22
N GLU A 31 7.34 20.14 -13.94
CA GLU A 31 8.71 20.13 -14.49
C GLU A 31 9.63 19.06 -13.86
N GLN A 32 9.30 18.53 -12.68
CA GLN A 32 10.06 17.46 -12.01
C GLN A 32 9.63 16.05 -12.41
N GLU A 33 8.58 15.89 -13.22
CA GLU A 33 8.30 14.65 -13.92
C GLU A 33 9.13 14.60 -15.21
N PRO A 34 10.23 13.82 -15.30
CA PRO A 34 10.88 13.60 -16.57
C PRO A 34 9.90 12.87 -17.49
N GLU A 35 9.76 13.37 -18.72
CA GLU A 35 9.00 12.75 -19.82
C GLU A 35 9.33 11.25 -19.95
N LEU A 36 8.53 10.41 -19.29
CA LEU A 36 8.37 9.01 -19.67
C LEU A 36 7.21 8.98 -20.65
N ALA A 37 7.58 8.79 -21.92
CA ALA A 37 6.72 8.48 -23.05
C ALA A 37 5.35 7.90 -22.66
N GLU A 38 4.29 8.63 -23.07
CA GLU A 38 2.89 8.20 -23.19
C GLU A 38 2.52 6.89 -22.46
N VAL A 39 2.41 6.96 -21.13
CA VAL A 39 1.55 6.03 -20.40
C VAL A 39 0.17 6.66 -20.40
N PRO A 40 -0.88 6.01 -20.94
CA PRO A 40 -2.21 6.59 -20.97
C PRO A 40 -2.63 6.95 -19.54
N SER A 41 -2.96 8.24 -19.38
CA SER A 41 -3.56 8.85 -18.20
C SER A 41 -4.49 7.85 -17.50
N PRO A 42 -4.36 7.61 -16.17
CA PRO A 42 -5.44 6.96 -15.46
C PRO A 42 -6.60 7.93 -15.53
N GLY A 43 -7.52 7.65 -16.45
CA GLY A 43 -8.81 8.32 -16.54
C GLY A 43 -9.51 8.32 -15.17
N PRO A 44 -10.62 9.06 -15.02
CA PRO A 44 -11.40 9.05 -13.79
C PRO A 44 -11.52 7.61 -13.32
N GLN A 45 -11.03 7.31 -12.10
CA GLN A 45 -11.01 5.97 -11.52
C GLN A 45 -12.30 5.26 -11.92
N GLU A 46 -12.23 4.39 -12.93
CA GLU A 46 -13.41 3.66 -13.36
C GLU A 46 -13.78 2.83 -12.14
N GLU A 47 -14.86 3.21 -11.46
CA GLU A 47 -15.50 2.37 -10.46
C GLU A 47 -15.77 1.06 -11.18
N ILE A 48 -14.90 0.07 -10.99
CA ILE A 48 -15.07 -1.24 -11.59
C ILE A 48 -16.35 -1.79 -10.94
N PRO A 49 -17.50 -1.88 -11.65
CA PRO A 49 -18.82 -2.01 -11.02
C PRO A 49 -19.03 -3.36 -10.28
N TYR A 50 -18.03 -4.23 -10.36
CA TYR A 50 -18.00 -5.58 -9.83
C TYR A 50 -17.00 -5.74 -8.68
N GLU A 51 -16.56 -4.65 -8.05
CA GLU A 51 -15.64 -4.72 -6.92
C GLU A 51 -16.21 -4.05 -5.67
N SER A 52 -15.89 -4.62 -4.51
CA SER A 52 -16.07 -4.00 -3.21
C SER A 52 -14.70 -3.75 -2.58
N ILE A 53 -14.50 -2.56 -2.01
CA ILE A 53 -13.25 -2.16 -1.39
C ILE A 53 -13.38 -2.27 0.12
N PHE A 54 -12.42 -2.96 0.74
CA PHE A 54 -12.36 -3.14 2.19
C PHE A 54 -11.01 -2.71 2.72
N LYS A 55 -10.97 -2.12 3.92
CA LYS A 55 -9.70 -1.87 4.61
C LYS A 55 -9.01 -3.19 4.92
N LEU A 56 -7.68 -3.25 4.74
CA LEU A 56 -6.90 -4.43 5.11
C LEU A 56 -7.08 -4.77 6.60
N SER A 57 -7.16 -3.73 7.44
CA SER A 57 -7.37 -3.83 8.89
C SER A 57 -8.77 -4.32 9.30
N SER A 58 -9.66 -4.63 8.35
CA SER A 58 -10.96 -5.23 8.65
C SER A 58 -10.77 -6.65 9.22
N ASN A 59 -11.79 -7.18 9.91
CA ASN A 59 -11.72 -8.53 10.47
C ASN A 59 -11.41 -9.57 9.36
N PRO A 60 -10.29 -10.31 9.46
CA PRO A 60 -9.88 -11.28 8.43
C PRO A 60 -10.92 -12.30 8.01
N ALA A 61 -11.88 -12.62 8.89
CA ALA A 61 -12.96 -13.56 8.59
C ALA A 61 -13.84 -13.13 7.40
N ILE A 62 -13.98 -11.82 7.15
CA ILE A 62 -14.81 -11.31 6.03
C ILE A 62 -14.21 -11.63 4.65
N PHE A 63 -12.90 -11.88 4.61
CA PHE A 63 -12.17 -12.17 3.38
C PHE A 63 -12.21 -13.65 3.00
N LYS A 64 -12.70 -14.51 3.91
CA LYS A 64 -12.73 -15.94 3.70
C LYS A 64 -13.73 -16.30 2.61
N GLY A 65 -13.29 -17.10 1.63
CA GLY A 65 -14.12 -17.53 0.51
C GLY A 65 -14.31 -16.47 -0.59
N THR A 66 -13.78 -15.26 -0.42
CA THR A 66 -13.87 -14.21 -1.43
C THR A 66 -12.65 -14.22 -2.37
N LYS A 67 -12.77 -13.53 -3.50
CA LYS A 67 -11.73 -13.44 -4.53
C LYS A 67 -11.21 -12.01 -4.64
N PRO A 68 -9.95 -11.74 -4.24
CA PRO A 68 -9.37 -10.42 -4.40
C PRO A 68 -9.13 -10.16 -5.89
N THR A 69 -9.14 -8.89 -6.24
CA THR A 69 -8.79 -8.40 -7.58
C THR A 69 -7.63 -7.42 -7.54
N GLY A 70 -7.38 -6.79 -6.40
CA GLY A 70 -6.22 -5.93 -6.22
C GLY A 70 -6.02 -5.41 -4.80
N VAL A 71 -4.89 -4.75 -4.60
CA VAL A 71 -4.53 -4.01 -3.39
C VAL A 71 -4.29 -2.55 -3.76
N CYS A 72 -4.84 -1.62 -2.99
CA CYS A 72 -4.58 -0.19 -3.14
C CYS A 72 -3.78 0.31 -1.92
N PHE A 73 -2.66 0.98 -2.19
CA PHE A 73 -1.74 1.52 -1.19
C PHE A 73 -2.07 2.98 -0.85
N ALA A 74 -1.46 3.48 0.22
CA ALA A 74 -1.69 4.84 0.73
C ALA A 74 -1.29 5.94 -0.26
N ASP A 75 -0.34 5.66 -1.14
CA ASP A 75 0.14 6.56 -2.20
C ASP A 75 -0.73 6.53 -3.47
N GLY A 76 -1.86 5.83 -3.45
CA GLY A 76 -2.78 5.71 -4.58
C GLY A 76 -2.41 4.63 -5.59
N ARG A 77 -1.25 3.95 -5.45
CA ARG A 77 -0.90 2.84 -6.34
C ARG A 77 -1.84 1.66 -6.14
N ARG A 78 -2.28 1.06 -7.24
CA ARG A 78 -3.04 -0.20 -7.26
C ARG A 78 -2.20 -1.32 -7.87
N ILE A 79 -2.14 -2.46 -7.19
CA ILE A 79 -1.52 -3.69 -7.70
C ILE A 79 -2.63 -4.72 -7.92
N ASN A 80 -2.76 -5.21 -9.15
CA ASN A 80 -3.71 -6.28 -9.48
C ASN A 80 -3.26 -7.61 -8.85
N ALA A 81 -4.17 -8.26 -8.12
CA ALA A 81 -3.89 -9.46 -7.34
C ALA A 81 -5.11 -10.39 -7.34
N GLY A 82 -5.07 -11.44 -8.16
CA GLY A 82 -6.20 -12.37 -8.32
C GLY A 82 -6.30 -13.47 -7.24
N THR A 83 -5.36 -13.51 -6.29
CA THR A 83 -5.36 -14.49 -5.19
C THR A 83 -4.88 -13.85 -3.90
N TRP A 84 -5.30 -14.39 -2.76
CA TRP A 84 -4.85 -13.92 -1.44
C TRP A 84 -3.34 -14.06 -1.24
N LYS A 85 -2.71 -15.06 -1.87
CA LYS A 85 -1.25 -15.22 -1.90
C LYS A 85 -0.57 -14.05 -2.63
N MET A 86 -1.16 -13.56 -3.72
CA MET A 86 -0.64 -12.37 -4.42
C MET A 86 -0.83 -11.09 -3.62
N VAL A 87 -1.98 -10.92 -2.95
CA VAL A 87 -2.22 -9.80 -2.02
C VAL A 87 -1.17 -9.77 -0.91
N TYR A 88 -0.96 -10.93 -0.27
CA TYR A 88 0.04 -11.11 0.79
C TYR A 88 1.45 -10.75 0.31
N LYS A 89 1.85 -11.27 -0.86
CA LYS A 89 3.13 -10.97 -1.48
C LYS A 89 3.28 -9.48 -1.80
N ALA A 90 2.29 -8.87 -2.45
CA ALA A 90 2.35 -7.48 -2.88
C ALA A 90 2.54 -6.53 -1.69
N ILE A 91 1.83 -6.75 -0.59
CA ILE A 91 1.95 -5.93 0.62
C ILE A 91 3.33 -6.10 1.28
N LEU A 92 3.84 -7.34 1.35
CA LEU A 92 5.16 -7.61 1.92
C LEU A 92 6.31 -7.09 1.06
N GLU A 93 6.18 -7.14 -0.27
CA GLU A 93 7.14 -6.52 -1.20
C GLU A 93 7.15 -5.01 -1.04
N ASP A 94 5.98 -4.39 -0.85
CA ASP A 94 5.89 -2.95 -0.61
C ASP A 94 6.54 -2.55 0.71
N CYS A 95 6.25 -3.30 1.78
CA CYS A 95 6.92 -3.16 3.07
C CYS A 95 8.45 -3.32 2.92
N ASN A 96 8.93 -4.28 2.14
CA ASN A 96 10.36 -4.54 1.94
C ASN A 96 11.11 -3.46 1.15
N LYS A 97 10.41 -2.54 0.44
CA LYS A 97 11.06 -1.44 -0.29
C LYS A 97 11.62 -0.37 0.65
N ASP A 98 11.03 -0.20 1.81
CA ASP A 98 11.53 0.71 2.84
C ASP A 98 12.76 0.06 3.51
N VAL A 99 13.88 0.79 3.51
CA VAL A 99 15.17 0.30 4.02
C VAL A 99 15.10 -0.07 5.50
N GLU A 100 14.39 0.71 6.32
CA GLU A 100 14.23 0.41 7.74
C GLU A 100 13.39 -0.85 7.95
N LYS A 101 12.30 -0.97 7.18
CA LYS A 101 11.42 -2.14 7.23
C LYS A 101 12.11 -3.40 6.72
N HIS A 102 12.95 -3.29 5.69
CA HIS A 102 13.77 -4.38 5.20
C HIS A 102 14.69 -4.93 6.30
N VAL A 103 15.39 -4.04 7.03
CA VAL A 103 16.26 -4.44 8.15
C VAL A 103 15.44 -5.17 9.23
N GLU A 104 14.27 -4.65 9.59
CA GLU A 104 13.39 -5.28 10.56
C GLU A 104 12.86 -6.64 10.08
N LEU A 105 12.48 -6.78 8.81
CA LEU A 105 12.08 -8.06 8.20
C LEU A 105 13.21 -9.08 8.24
N MET A 106 14.44 -8.67 7.92
CA MET A 106 15.63 -9.51 8.01
C MET A 106 15.90 -9.97 9.44
N ASN A 107 15.66 -9.08 10.42
CA ASN A 107 15.79 -9.36 11.85
C ASN A 107 14.70 -10.30 12.38
N LEU A 108 13.52 -10.37 11.76
CA LEU A 108 12.44 -11.27 12.16
C LEU A 108 12.64 -12.73 11.71
N ARG A 109 13.53 -12.99 10.74
CA ARG A 109 13.78 -14.34 10.24
C ARG A 109 14.13 -15.31 11.37
N GLY A 110 13.50 -16.48 11.37
CA GLY A 110 13.66 -17.52 12.38
C GLY A 110 13.07 -17.18 13.77
N LYS A 111 12.63 -15.94 14.02
CA LYS A 111 12.05 -15.52 15.31
C LYS A 111 10.54 -15.66 15.35
N ILE A 112 9.88 -15.51 14.21
CA ILE A 112 8.43 -15.65 14.10
C ILE A 112 8.04 -17.04 13.62
N LEU A 113 7.29 -17.72 14.48
CA LEU A 113 6.75 -19.05 14.22
C LEU A 113 5.23 -18.98 14.10
N GLY A 114 4.68 -19.77 13.18
CA GLY A 114 3.30 -20.24 13.22
C GLY A 114 3.17 -21.35 14.26
N LYS A 115 2.16 -22.22 14.14
CA LYS A 115 2.02 -23.36 15.07
C LYS A 115 3.27 -24.26 15.09
N THR A 116 3.77 -24.61 13.91
CA THR A 116 4.92 -25.52 13.74
C THR A 116 5.85 -25.10 12.61
N ARG A 117 5.53 -24.01 11.90
CA ARG A 117 6.24 -23.57 10.70
C ARG A 117 6.93 -22.24 10.95
N VAL A 118 8.12 -22.08 10.39
CA VAL A 118 8.82 -20.80 10.35
C VAL A 118 8.10 -19.88 9.36
N LEU A 119 7.76 -18.66 9.78
CA LEU A 119 6.99 -17.72 8.93
C LEU A 119 7.90 -16.89 8.02
N LEU A 120 9.04 -16.44 8.54
CA LEU A 120 10.09 -15.73 7.78
C LEU A 120 11.42 -16.46 7.97
N SER A 121 12.15 -16.70 6.90
CA SER A 121 13.42 -17.44 6.92
C SER A 121 14.42 -16.87 5.91
N GLN A 122 15.68 -17.28 6.08
CA GLN A 122 16.75 -16.99 5.13
C GLN A 122 16.57 -17.75 3.81
N ASP A 123 15.94 -18.91 3.85
CA ASP A 123 15.65 -19.73 2.67
C ASP A 123 14.24 -20.34 2.77
N GLY A 124 13.76 -20.89 1.66
CA GLY A 124 12.46 -21.56 1.59
C GLY A 124 12.49 -23.06 1.86
N ALA A 125 13.62 -23.67 2.23
CA ALA A 125 13.77 -25.12 2.22
C ALA A 125 12.89 -25.82 3.26
N SER A 126 12.65 -25.18 4.41
CA SER A 126 11.78 -25.70 5.46
C SER A 126 10.31 -25.31 5.31
N MET A 127 9.94 -24.58 4.25
CA MET A 127 8.59 -24.05 4.03
C MET A 127 7.80 -24.94 3.06
N THR A 128 6.49 -25.01 3.26
CA THR A 128 5.57 -25.74 2.38
C THR A 128 5.25 -24.94 1.12
N SER A 129 5.04 -23.63 1.23
CA SER A 129 4.79 -22.75 0.10
C SER A 129 5.59 -21.45 0.25
N PRO A 130 6.92 -21.49 0.05
CA PRO A 130 7.76 -20.31 0.17
C PRO A 130 7.41 -19.27 -0.91
N ILE A 131 7.47 -18.00 -0.52
CA ILE A 131 7.52 -16.85 -1.42
C ILE A 131 8.84 -16.14 -1.15
N GLN A 132 9.66 -15.97 -2.19
CA GLN A 132 10.84 -15.12 -2.10
C GLN A 132 10.41 -13.65 -2.21
N LEU A 133 10.77 -12.85 -1.22
CA LEU A 133 10.58 -11.39 -1.22
C LEU A 133 11.86 -10.67 -1.65
N ASP A 134 13.02 -11.21 -1.27
CA ASP A 134 14.35 -10.67 -1.59
C ASP A 134 15.41 -11.78 -1.49
N ARG A 135 16.67 -11.46 -1.77
CA ARG A 135 17.81 -12.31 -1.47
C ARG A 135 17.83 -12.62 0.02
N ASN A 136 17.84 -13.90 0.35
CA ASN A 136 17.83 -14.38 1.72
C ASN A 136 16.56 -13.99 2.52
N LEU A 137 15.44 -13.65 1.89
CA LEU A 137 14.20 -13.32 2.60
C LEU A 137 13.04 -14.06 1.97
N PHE A 138 12.58 -15.10 2.68
CA PHE A 138 11.47 -15.94 2.27
C PHE A 138 10.37 -15.90 3.32
N VAL A 139 9.13 -15.96 2.85
CA VAL A 139 7.94 -16.00 3.70
C VAL A 139 7.07 -17.22 3.38
N GLU A 140 6.54 -17.87 4.41
CA GLU A 140 5.60 -18.99 4.27
C GLU A 140 4.20 -18.46 3.88
N SER A 141 3.55 -19.14 2.94
CA SER A 141 2.21 -18.76 2.44
C SER A 141 1.19 -19.89 2.47
N HIS A 142 1.56 -21.07 2.98
CA HIS A 142 0.66 -22.22 3.08
C HIS A 142 -0.32 -22.11 4.26
N TYR A 143 -1.24 -21.16 4.14
CA TYR A 143 -2.31 -20.87 5.10
C TYR A 143 -3.62 -20.54 4.35
N ASP A 144 -4.76 -20.73 5.03
CA ASP A 144 -6.03 -20.20 4.53
C ASP A 144 -6.04 -18.65 4.57
N THR A 145 -6.98 -18.02 3.85
CA THR A 145 -7.05 -16.55 3.75
C THR A 145 -7.04 -15.85 5.09
N GLU A 146 -7.84 -16.32 6.04
CA GLU A 146 -8.01 -15.68 7.33
C GLU A 146 -6.70 -15.72 8.12
N MET A 147 -6.07 -16.89 8.21
CA MET A 147 -4.80 -17.07 8.90
C MET A 147 -3.66 -16.34 8.18
N LEU A 148 -3.64 -16.33 6.85
CA LEU A 148 -2.65 -15.62 6.04
C LEU A 148 -2.67 -14.11 6.34
N LEU A 149 -3.85 -13.50 6.39
CA LEU A 149 -4.02 -12.08 6.70
C LEU A 149 -3.76 -11.76 8.18
N ARG A 150 -4.12 -12.66 9.11
CA ARG A 150 -3.74 -12.51 10.52
C ARG A 150 -2.23 -12.55 10.71
N ILE A 151 -1.53 -13.48 10.04
CA ILE A 151 -0.07 -13.55 10.06
C ILE A 151 0.53 -12.26 9.49
N LEU A 152 0.04 -11.81 8.32
CA LEU A 152 0.48 -10.57 7.68
C LEU A 152 0.47 -9.41 8.68
N MET A 153 -0.70 -9.09 9.23
CA MET A 153 -0.88 -7.94 10.10
C MET A 153 -0.14 -8.12 11.43
N THR A 154 -0.45 -9.18 12.17
CA THR A 154 -0.07 -9.28 13.59
C THR A 154 1.32 -9.86 13.84
N ARG A 155 1.87 -10.62 12.87
CA ARG A 155 3.14 -11.34 13.04
C ARG A 155 4.26 -10.76 12.19
N ILE A 156 3.94 -9.93 11.20
CA ILE A 156 4.93 -9.33 10.30
C ILE A 156 4.82 -7.81 10.32
N LEU A 157 3.72 -7.23 9.85
CA LEU A 157 3.59 -5.77 9.69
C LEU A 157 3.61 -5.01 11.04
N ASP A 158 2.89 -5.49 12.05
CA ASP A 158 2.90 -4.88 13.39
C ASP A 158 4.31 -4.91 14.03
N PRO A 159 5.04 -6.05 14.07
CA PRO A 159 6.41 -6.08 14.59
C PRO A 159 7.39 -5.16 13.86
N VAL A 160 7.31 -5.03 12.53
CA VAL A 160 8.18 -4.12 11.76
C VAL A 160 7.66 -2.67 11.73
N ARG A 161 6.52 -2.41 12.39
CA ARG A 161 5.87 -1.09 12.48
C ARG A 161 5.58 -0.49 11.10
N TYR A 162 5.11 -1.32 10.17
CA TYR A 162 4.65 -0.86 8.86
C TYR A 162 3.21 -0.35 8.97
N ASP A 163 2.94 0.89 8.54
CA ASP A 163 1.58 1.43 8.58
C ASP A 163 0.76 0.92 7.39
N TYR A 164 -0.20 0.06 7.68
CA TYR A 164 -1.15 -0.48 6.70
C TYR A 164 -2.58 0.05 6.90
N SER A 165 -2.77 1.09 7.71
CA SER A 165 -4.09 1.62 8.07
C SER A 165 -4.88 2.16 6.86
N GLN A 166 -4.18 2.64 5.84
CA GLN A 166 -4.75 3.15 4.59
C GLN A 166 -4.73 2.12 3.45
N ILE A 167 -4.18 0.92 3.68
CA ILE A 167 -4.20 -0.13 2.67
C ILE A 167 -5.62 -0.70 2.56
N THR A 168 -6.10 -0.80 1.33
CA THR A 168 -7.38 -1.42 1.02
C THR A 168 -7.21 -2.56 0.03
N VAL A 169 -8.15 -3.50 0.05
CA VAL A 169 -8.19 -4.66 -0.83
C VAL A 169 -9.49 -4.60 -1.62
N ALA A 170 -9.38 -4.68 -2.94
CA ALA A 170 -10.51 -4.82 -3.84
C ALA A 170 -10.88 -6.30 -3.97
N ILE A 171 -12.17 -6.60 -3.81
CA ILE A 171 -12.75 -7.94 -3.84
C ILE A 171 -13.80 -7.98 -4.91
N ARG A 172 -13.81 -9.04 -5.71
CA ARG A 172 -14.86 -9.27 -6.70
C ARG A 172 -16.21 -9.49 -6.03
N ASN A 173 -17.20 -8.73 -6.46
CA ASN A 173 -18.60 -8.97 -6.19
C ASN A 173 -19.02 -10.17 -7.04
N ASP A 174 -19.10 -11.35 -6.42
CA ASP A 174 -19.64 -12.53 -7.09
C ASP A 174 -21.16 -12.29 -7.25
N ARG A 175 -21.65 -12.32 -8.50
CA ARG A 175 -23.09 -12.41 -8.83
C ARG A 175 -23.55 -13.86 -8.78
#